data_AF-A0A349S3Q0-F1
#
_entry.id   AF-A0A349S3Q0-F1
#
_cell.length_a   1.000
_cell.length_b   1.000
_cell.length_c   1.000
_cell.angle_alpha   90.00
_cell.angle_beta   90.00
_cell.angle_gamma   90.00
#
_symmetry.space_group_name_H-M   'P 1'
#
loop_
_entity.id
_entity.type
_entity.pdbx_description
1 polymer ?
#
loop_
_entity_poly.entity_id
_entity_poly.type
_entity_poly.pdbx_seq_one_letter_code
_entity_poly.pdbx_strand_id
1 'polypeptide(L)'
;MTVAPVFRQRSSGVLLHLTSLPTATIGDDAYRFIDFLSACGCTIWQMLPLGPTHSDESPYQSLSAFAIDTRFICRHTLVGLPWGGELTQYLTASEAEFFQQAYKLFCHAGDHRQKMAFQQFCQQQAHWLDDYALFREIRRQNNHIAWPEWPAALRDREPEAIETFTTQHYNAIAQYRFQQFLFWQQWQALKEYANSKDILLFGDMPIFVSHDSADVWANQSLFLLNQDKYPSHVAGVPPDYFSETGQRWGNPLYDWPVHKTQAFQWWQQRMLNQISYFDLIRIDHFRGFEAYWQIPASCDTAIEGQWQDAPGDALFHCLSEQLGALPLVAEDLGIITPAVTALRKKYQMPGMKILQFAFGSDADNPYLPHHHERHSIVYTGTHDNNTGLGWYQSASEQEKHYFSQYSGENMATMP
;
A
#
# COMPACT_ATOMS: atom_id res chain seq x y z
N MET A 1 0.10 18.11 18.50
CA MET A 1 1.27 17.56 17.79
C MET A 1 1.78 18.54 16.76
N THR A 2 3.02 18.40 16.30
CA THR A 2 3.59 19.27 15.25
C THR A 2 3.18 18.78 13.87
N VAL A 3 2.79 19.70 12.98
CA VAL A 3 2.52 19.42 11.57
C VAL A 3 3.81 18.97 10.87
N ALA A 4 3.75 17.85 10.14
CA ALA A 4 4.88 17.35 9.36
C ALA A 4 5.33 18.40 8.33
N PRO A 5 6.65 18.59 8.10
CA PRO A 5 7.16 19.65 7.21
C PRO A 5 6.54 19.67 5.81
N VAL A 6 6.26 18.49 5.25
CA VAL A 6 5.62 18.31 3.93
C VAL A 6 4.27 19.01 3.81
N PHE A 7 3.52 19.18 4.90
CA PHE A 7 2.19 19.79 4.88
C PHE A 7 2.19 21.31 5.15
N ARG A 8 3.36 21.95 5.23
CA ARG A 8 3.47 23.39 5.54
C ARG A 8 3.39 24.29 4.31
N GLN A 9 3.59 23.74 3.13
CA GLN A 9 3.61 24.48 1.87
C GLN A 9 2.49 23.99 0.94
N ARG A 10 2.09 24.86 0.02
CA ARG A 10 1.17 24.47 -1.06
C ARG A 10 1.97 23.71 -2.10
N SER A 11 1.48 22.53 -2.46
CA SER A 11 2.12 21.63 -3.41
C SER A 11 1.09 21.12 -4.42
N SER A 12 1.57 20.68 -5.58
CA SER A 12 0.77 19.95 -6.57
C SER A 12 1.50 18.67 -6.96
N GLY A 13 0.75 17.69 -7.46
CA GLY A 13 1.31 16.41 -7.83
C GLY A 13 0.43 15.63 -8.78
N VAL A 14 0.94 14.49 -9.21
CA VAL A 14 0.25 13.56 -10.11
C VAL A 14 0.14 12.19 -9.44
N LEU A 15 -1.06 11.61 -9.51
CA LEU A 15 -1.29 10.20 -9.22
C LEU A 15 -1.01 9.38 -10.48
N LEU A 16 0.05 8.58 -10.45
CA LEU A 16 0.39 7.64 -11.52
C LEU A 16 1.05 6.42 -10.89
N HIS A 17 0.42 5.26 -10.96
CA HIS A 17 1.01 4.04 -10.43
C HIS A 17 2.13 3.51 -11.34
N LEU A 18 3.09 2.78 -10.79
CA LEU A 18 4.25 2.27 -11.54
C LEU A 18 3.84 1.40 -12.72
N THR A 19 2.77 0.61 -12.60
CA THR A 19 2.25 -0.23 -13.68
C THR A 19 1.79 0.57 -14.90
N SER A 20 1.48 1.86 -14.74
CA SER A 20 1.05 2.77 -15.81
C SER A 20 2.21 3.47 -16.51
N LEU A 21 3.46 3.31 -16.03
CA LEU A 21 4.64 3.70 -16.79
C LEU A 21 4.77 2.78 -18.03
N PRO A 22 5.33 3.27 -19.15
CA PRO A 22 5.40 2.46 -20.37
C PRO A 22 6.13 1.12 -20.19
N THR A 23 7.18 1.05 -19.37
CA THR A 23 7.87 -0.19 -19.02
C THR A 23 7.38 -0.87 -17.74
N ALA A 24 6.39 -0.31 -17.04
CA ALA A 24 5.88 -0.80 -15.76
C ALA A 24 6.95 -1.09 -14.68
N THR A 25 8.12 -0.44 -14.76
CA THR A 25 9.30 -0.70 -13.91
C THR A 25 9.94 0.61 -13.46
N ILE A 26 10.78 0.55 -12.43
CA ILE A 26 11.53 1.70 -11.91
C ILE A 26 12.83 2.02 -12.69
N GLY A 27 12.82 1.73 -14.00
CA GLY A 27 13.90 2.07 -14.92
C GLY A 27 13.77 3.48 -15.49
N ASP A 28 14.35 3.73 -16.67
CA ASP A 28 14.45 5.05 -17.31
C ASP A 28 13.12 5.82 -17.40
N ASP A 29 12.00 5.13 -17.56
CA ASP A 29 10.66 5.74 -17.62
C ASP A 29 10.27 6.43 -16.31
N ALA A 30 10.65 5.86 -15.16
CA ALA A 30 10.38 6.45 -13.85
C ALA A 30 11.21 7.72 -13.65
N TYR A 31 12.49 7.71 -14.05
CA TYR A 31 13.36 8.89 -14.00
C TYR A 31 12.86 10.00 -14.94
N ARG A 32 12.44 9.63 -16.16
CA ARG A 32 11.84 10.57 -17.11
C ARG A 32 10.54 11.17 -16.58
N PHE A 33 9.74 10.39 -15.85
CA PHE A 33 8.51 10.89 -15.24
C PHE A 33 8.81 11.89 -14.11
N ILE A 34 9.83 11.64 -13.29
CA ILE A 34 10.32 12.61 -12.29
C ILE A 34 10.76 13.91 -12.97
N ASP A 35 11.54 13.82 -14.06
CA ASP A 35 11.97 15.00 -14.81
C ASP A 35 10.77 15.78 -15.39
N PHE A 36 9.76 15.07 -15.90
CA PHE A 36 8.52 15.67 -16.36
C PHE A 36 7.77 16.40 -15.23
N LEU A 37 7.61 15.78 -14.06
CA LEU A 37 6.97 16.40 -12.91
C LEU A 37 7.70 17.68 -12.47
N SER A 38 9.03 17.60 -12.39
CA SER A 38 9.89 18.74 -12.05
C SER A 38 9.74 19.87 -13.08
N ALA A 39 9.73 19.56 -14.37
CA ALA A 39 9.52 20.53 -15.44
C ALA A 39 8.12 21.18 -15.41
N CYS A 40 7.09 20.46 -14.94
CA CYS A 40 5.74 20.99 -14.73
C CYS A 40 5.59 21.81 -13.45
N GLY A 41 6.61 21.87 -12.58
CA GLY A 41 6.53 22.51 -11.28
C GLY A 41 5.70 21.73 -10.25
N CYS A 42 5.42 20.45 -10.51
CA CYS A 42 4.87 19.54 -9.50
C CYS A 42 5.96 19.15 -8.51
N THR A 43 5.57 18.80 -7.29
CA THR A 43 6.50 18.39 -6.22
C THR A 43 6.10 17.07 -5.56
N ILE A 44 5.05 16.40 -6.05
CA ILE A 44 4.53 15.15 -5.49
C ILE A 44 4.26 14.15 -6.61
N TRP A 45 4.77 12.93 -6.45
CA TRP A 45 4.36 11.77 -7.23
C TRP A 45 3.65 10.77 -6.32
N GLN A 46 2.35 10.59 -6.52
CA GLN A 46 1.56 9.63 -5.78
C GLN A 46 1.40 8.31 -6.51
N MET A 47 1.45 7.21 -5.75
CA MET A 47 1.31 5.84 -6.22
C MET A 47 0.35 5.06 -5.33
N LEU A 48 -0.30 4.06 -5.92
CA LEU A 48 -1.02 3.01 -5.19
C LEU A 48 -0.03 2.09 -4.45
N PRO A 49 -0.51 1.18 -3.56
CA PRO A 49 0.38 0.26 -2.86
C PRO A 49 1.23 -0.57 -3.82
N LEU A 50 2.50 -0.79 -3.46
CA LEU A 50 3.48 -1.46 -4.33
C LEU A 50 3.61 -2.97 -4.02
N GLY A 51 2.77 -3.51 -3.14
CA GLY A 51 2.90 -4.88 -2.68
C GLY A 51 2.62 -5.92 -3.78
N PRO A 52 3.18 -7.14 -3.67
CA PRO A 52 2.91 -8.23 -4.60
C PRO A 52 1.43 -8.61 -4.56
N THR A 53 0.73 -8.49 -5.68
CA THR A 53 -0.73 -8.69 -5.76
C THR A 53 -1.13 -10.17 -5.79
N HIS A 54 -2.38 -10.45 -5.45
CA HIS A 54 -3.03 -11.70 -5.83
C HIS A 54 -3.34 -11.74 -7.34
N SER A 55 -4.01 -12.79 -7.79
CA SER A 55 -4.38 -13.00 -9.21
C SER A 55 -5.41 -12.01 -9.74
N ASP A 56 -6.11 -11.30 -8.86
CA ASP A 56 -7.03 -10.20 -9.21
C ASP A 56 -6.28 -8.90 -9.53
N GLU A 57 -4.95 -8.88 -9.35
CA GLU A 57 -4.05 -7.76 -9.61
C GLU A 57 -4.35 -6.50 -8.80
N SER A 58 -5.16 -6.60 -7.73
CA SER A 58 -5.49 -5.47 -6.87
C SER A 58 -4.30 -5.13 -5.97
N PRO A 59 -3.76 -3.89 -6.02
CA PRO A 59 -2.69 -3.47 -5.11
C PRO A 59 -3.17 -3.37 -3.65
N TYR A 60 -4.49 -3.35 -3.41
CA TYR A 60 -5.09 -3.37 -2.08
C TYR A 60 -5.26 -4.78 -1.51
N GLN A 61 -4.96 -5.82 -2.31
CA GLN A 61 -4.91 -7.22 -1.87
C GLN A 61 -3.51 -7.78 -2.16
N SER A 62 -2.63 -7.74 -1.15
CA SER A 62 -1.23 -8.12 -1.30
C SER A 62 -0.85 -9.33 -0.46
N LEU A 63 0.04 -10.15 -1.02
CA LEU A 63 0.72 -11.25 -0.35
C LEU A 63 1.61 -10.80 0.82
N SER A 64 1.93 -9.50 0.92
CA SER A 64 2.63 -8.93 2.07
C SER A 64 2.38 -7.43 2.20
N ALA A 65 2.21 -6.95 3.44
CA ALA A 65 2.11 -5.55 3.78
C ALA A 65 3.48 -4.83 3.79
N PHE A 66 4.58 -5.55 3.61
CA PHE A 66 5.95 -5.05 3.69
C PHE A 66 6.73 -5.22 2.39
N ALA A 67 6.59 -6.38 1.76
CA ALA A 67 7.31 -6.70 0.53
C ALA A 67 6.80 -5.86 -0.63
N ILE A 68 7.67 -5.67 -1.62
CA ILE A 68 7.34 -4.97 -2.87
C ILE A 68 7.26 -5.97 -4.01
N ASP A 69 6.38 -5.70 -4.98
CA ASP A 69 6.23 -6.52 -6.17
C ASP A 69 7.51 -6.47 -7.03
N THR A 70 8.06 -7.65 -7.29
CA THR A 70 9.30 -7.85 -8.04
C THR A 70 9.15 -7.52 -9.52
N ARG A 71 7.92 -7.43 -10.03
CA ARG A 71 7.63 -6.94 -11.39
C ARG A 71 8.13 -5.52 -11.63
N PHE A 72 8.23 -4.70 -10.59
CA PHE A 72 8.71 -3.32 -10.72
C PHE A 72 10.24 -3.22 -10.91
N ILE A 73 11.00 -4.27 -10.64
CA ILE A 73 12.46 -4.27 -10.79
C ILE A 73 12.83 -4.11 -12.27
N CYS A 74 13.62 -3.08 -12.59
CA CYS A 74 14.12 -2.90 -13.94
C CYS A 74 15.26 -3.88 -14.23
N ARG A 75 14.95 -4.97 -14.96
CA ARG A 75 15.93 -6.02 -15.31
C ARG A 75 17.11 -5.52 -16.13
N HIS A 76 16.89 -4.53 -17.01
CA HIS A 76 17.96 -3.95 -17.83
C HIS A 76 19.04 -3.27 -16.99
N THR A 77 18.68 -2.58 -15.90
CA THR A 77 19.68 -1.96 -15.02
C THR A 77 20.57 -3.00 -14.32
N LEU A 78 20.06 -4.21 -14.09
CA LEU A 78 20.84 -5.30 -13.48
C LEU A 78 21.93 -5.82 -14.43
N VAL A 79 21.72 -5.76 -15.75
CA VAL A 79 22.72 -6.15 -16.74
C VAL A 79 23.96 -5.25 -16.67
N GLY A 80 23.78 -3.98 -16.32
CA GLY A 80 24.86 -3.01 -16.15
C GLY A 80 25.69 -3.18 -14.87
N LEU A 81 25.30 -4.08 -13.96
CA LEU A 81 26.04 -4.33 -12.74
C LEU A 81 27.31 -5.16 -13.03
N PRO A 82 28.38 -5.02 -12.22
CA PRO A 82 29.64 -5.75 -12.44
C PRO A 82 29.50 -7.27 -12.57
N TRP A 83 28.53 -7.86 -11.86
CA TRP A 83 28.22 -9.30 -11.90
C TRP A 83 27.11 -9.66 -12.90
N GLY A 84 26.48 -8.67 -13.54
CA GLY A 84 25.22 -8.81 -14.26
C GLY A 84 25.34 -8.97 -15.77
N GLY A 85 26.52 -8.84 -16.38
CA GLY A 85 26.67 -8.83 -17.84
C GLY A 85 26.06 -10.05 -18.56
N GLU A 86 26.17 -11.23 -17.95
CA GLU A 86 25.57 -12.48 -18.48
C GLU A 86 24.03 -12.49 -18.44
N LEU A 87 23.39 -11.63 -17.65
CA LEU A 87 21.92 -11.51 -17.59
C LEU A 87 21.29 -11.04 -18.89
N THR A 88 22.06 -10.47 -19.81
CA THR A 88 21.60 -10.10 -21.16
C THR A 88 20.90 -11.28 -21.86
N GLN A 89 21.37 -12.51 -21.62
CA GLN A 89 20.83 -13.74 -22.22
C GLN A 89 19.45 -14.14 -21.65
N TYR A 90 19.08 -13.59 -20.49
CA TYR A 90 17.89 -13.97 -19.73
C TYR A 90 16.83 -12.87 -19.68
N LEU A 91 17.03 -11.73 -20.35
CA LEU A 91 16.08 -10.60 -20.30
C LEU A 91 14.66 -10.98 -20.73
N THR A 92 14.52 -11.91 -21.68
CA THR A 92 13.24 -12.43 -22.17
C THR A 92 12.77 -13.69 -21.44
N ALA A 93 13.52 -14.18 -20.45
CA ALA A 93 13.17 -15.36 -19.67
C ALA A 93 12.00 -15.08 -18.72
N SER A 94 11.42 -16.17 -18.19
CA SER A 94 10.46 -16.05 -17.10
C SER A 94 11.08 -15.33 -15.90
N GLU A 95 10.24 -14.67 -15.09
CA GLU A 95 10.72 -13.95 -13.92
C GLU A 95 11.50 -14.85 -12.95
N ALA A 96 10.98 -16.06 -12.70
CA ALA A 96 11.62 -17.05 -11.83
C ALA A 96 13.01 -17.43 -12.35
N GLU A 97 13.15 -17.69 -13.65
CA GLU A 97 14.42 -18.05 -14.27
C GLU A 97 15.41 -16.89 -14.24
N PHE A 98 14.97 -15.68 -14.62
CA PHE A 98 15.82 -14.49 -14.61
C PHE A 98 16.42 -14.25 -13.22
N PHE A 99 15.59 -14.24 -12.17
CA PHE A 99 16.10 -14.00 -10.82
C PHE A 99 16.90 -15.17 -10.27
N GLN A 100 16.67 -16.39 -10.76
CA GLN A 100 17.45 -17.55 -10.32
C GLN A 100 18.89 -17.40 -10.83
N GLN A 101 19.04 -16.99 -12.10
CA GLN A 101 20.36 -16.73 -12.68
C GLN A 101 21.01 -15.48 -12.07
N ALA A 102 20.24 -14.41 -11.85
CA ALA A 102 20.75 -13.21 -11.19
C ALA A 102 21.32 -13.51 -9.81
N TYR A 103 20.63 -14.31 -9.00
CA TYR A 103 21.13 -14.70 -7.69
C TYR A 103 22.39 -15.57 -7.77
N LYS A 104 22.45 -16.54 -8.70
CA LYS A 104 23.65 -17.37 -8.91
C LYS A 104 24.86 -16.52 -9.32
N LEU A 105 24.68 -15.62 -10.28
CA LEU A 105 25.73 -14.72 -10.75
C LEU A 105 26.20 -13.78 -9.64
N PHE A 106 25.27 -13.21 -8.86
CA PHE A 106 25.59 -12.39 -7.70
C PHE A 106 26.40 -13.16 -6.64
N CYS A 107 26.00 -14.39 -6.32
CA CYS A 107 26.74 -15.24 -5.39
C CYS A 107 28.18 -15.51 -5.86
N HIS A 108 28.36 -15.78 -7.16
CA HIS A 108 29.66 -16.07 -7.74
C HIS A 108 30.54 -14.82 -7.88
N ALA A 109 30.03 -13.78 -8.54
CA ALA A 109 30.80 -12.64 -9.03
C ALA A 109 30.53 -11.31 -8.28
N GLY A 110 29.53 -11.25 -7.40
CA GLY A 110 29.28 -10.07 -6.57
C GLY A 110 30.46 -9.78 -5.64
N ASP A 111 30.84 -8.51 -5.54
CA ASP A 111 31.98 -8.10 -4.73
C ASP A 111 31.64 -8.13 -3.22
N HIS A 112 32.67 -7.96 -2.38
CA HIS A 112 32.52 -7.98 -0.92
C HIS A 112 31.55 -6.90 -0.41
N ARG A 113 31.59 -5.69 -0.97
CA ARG A 113 30.74 -4.58 -0.55
C ARG A 113 29.27 -4.86 -0.87
N GLN A 114 29.00 -5.38 -2.07
CA GLN A 114 27.65 -5.75 -2.50
C GLN A 114 27.08 -6.90 -1.66
N LYS A 115 27.89 -7.92 -1.38
CA LYS A 115 27.48 -9.04 -0.51
C LYS A 115 27.23 -8.59 0.94
N MET A 116 28.06 -7.70 1.47
CA MET A 116 27.81 -7.08 2.78
C MET A 116 26.51 -6.27 2.80
N ALA A 117 26.25 -5.46 1.76
CA ALA A 117 25.01 -4.67 1.67
C ALA A 117 23.77 -5.58 1.63
N PHE A 118 23.84 -6.70 0.90
CA PHE A 118 22.78 -7.70 0.89
C PHE A 118 22.56 -8.32 2.28
N GLN A 119 23.64 -8.72 2.96
CA GLN A 119 23.55 -9.26 4.32
C GLN A 119 22.97 -8.25 5.33
N GLN A 120 23.39 -6.99 5.25
CA GLN A 120 22.88 -5.91 6.09
C GLN A 120 21.39 -5.65 5.83
N PHE A 121 20.97 -5.63 4.56
CA PHE A 121 19.55 -5.53 4.21
C PHE A 121 18.76 -6.68 4.83
N CYS A 122 19.21 -7.93 4.66
CA CYS A 122 18.55 -9.09 5.25
C CYS A 122 18.45 -8.99 6.78
N GLN A 123 19.50 -8.51 7.46
CA GLN A 123 19.49 -8.34 8.93
C GLN A 123 18.52 -7.23 9.37
N GLN A 124 18.51 -6.09 8.69
CA GLN A 124 17.64 -4.96 9.01
C GLN A 124 16.16 -5.27 8.75
N GLN A 125 15.88 -6.05 7.71
CA GLN A 125 14.53 -6.39 7.27
C GLN A 125 14.05 -7.76 7.78
N ALA A 126 14.84 -8.47 8.61
CA ALA A 126 14.58 -9.84 9.03
C ALA A 126 13.17 -10.04 9.62
N HIS A 127 12.64 -9.03 10.32
CA HIS A 127 11.35 -9.07 10.99
C HIS A 127 10.13 -9.32 10.07
N TRP A 128 10.25 -9.05 8.76
CA TRP A 128 9.22 -9.38 7.77
C TRP A 128 9.78 -10.20 6.60
N LEU A 129 11.05 -9.97 6.24
CA LEU A 129 11.65 -10.53 5.03
C LEU A 129 11.78 -12.05 5.12
N ASP A 130 12.13 -12.57 6.30
CA ASP A 130 12.31 -14.00 6.51
C ASP A 130 10.98 -14.75 6.38
N ASP A 131 9.93 -14.22 7.00
CA ASP A 131 8.58 -14.77 6.90
C ASP A 131 8.02 -14.63 5.49
N TYR A 132 8.22 -13.49 4.82
CA TYR A 132 7.80 -13.32 3.44
C TYR A 132 8.47 -14.32 2.49
N ALA A 133 9.80 -14.46 2.56
CA ALA A 133 10.55 -15.36 1.69
C ALA A 133 10.16 -16.82 1.90
N LEU A 134 9.93 -17.22 3.16
CA LEU A 134 9.46 -18.56 3.50
C LEU A 134 8.02 -18.79 3.03
N PHE A 135 7.11 -17.84 3.30
CA PHE A 135 5.72 -17.88 2.83
C PHE A 135 5.64 -18.07 1.32
N ARG A 136 6.41 -17.28 0.55
CA ARG A 136 6.45 -17.35 -0.91
C ARG A 136 6.88 -18.72 -1.42
N GLU A 137 7.88 -19.33 -0.80
CA GLU A 137 8.37 -20.65 -1.21
C GLU A 137 7.39 -21.76 -0.80
N ILE A 138 6.83 -21.73 0.41
CA ILE A 138 5.81 -22.71 0.82
C ILE A 138 4.59 -22.62 -0.10
N ARG A 139 4.12 -21.40 -0.38
CA ARG A 139 3.01 -21.15 -1.30
C ARG A 139 3.29 -21.74 -2.67
N ARG A 140 4.51 -21.54 -3.21
CA ARG A 140 4.92 -22.10 -4.51
C ARG A 140 4.94 -23.63 -4.51
N GLN A 141 5.45 -24.25 -3.44
CA GLN A 141 5.49 -25.71 -3.30
C GLN A 141 4.11 -26.34 -3.17
N ASN A 142 3.13 -25.58 -2.68
CA ASN A 142 1.75 -26.00 -2.54
C ASN A 142 0.86 -25.49 -3.70
N ASN A 143 1.41 -25.33 -4.91
CA ASN A 143 0.66 -24.90 -6.11
C ASN A 143 -0.13 -23.60 -5.94
N HIS A 144 0.39 -22.67 -5.16
CA HIS A 144 -0.19 -21.36 -4.91
C HIS A 144 -1.55 -21.36 -4.18
N ILE A 145 -1.90 -22.46 -3.50
CA ILE A 145 -3.08 -22.48 -2.60
C ILE A 145 -2.83 -21.62 -1.35
N ALA A 146 -3.92 -21.14 -0.75
CA ALA A 146 -3.87 -20.30 0.43
C ALA A 146 -3.30 -21.03 1.64
N TRP A 147 -2.63 -20.30 2.52
CA TRP A 147 -1.93 -20.91 3.67
C TRP A 147 -2.78 -21.75 4.65
N PRO A 148 -4.08 -21.51 4.87
CA PRO A 148 -4.90 -22.39 5.72
C PRO A 148 -5.02 -23.82 5.19
N GLU A 149 -4.82 -24.00 3.87
CA GLU A 149 -4.92 -25.29 3.19
C GLU A 149 -3.58 -26.04 3.10
N TRP A 150 -2.49 -25.45 3.61
CA TRP A 150 -1.19 -26.11 3.65
C TRP A 150 -1.17 -27.29 4.64
N PRO A 151 -0.18 -28.20 4.54
CA PRO A 151 0.08 -29.18 5.57
C PRO A 151 0.15 -28.52 6.96
N ALA A 152 -0.52 -29.11 7.95
CA ALA A 152 -0.72 -28.51 9.28
C ALA A 152 0.58 -27.99 9.91
N ALA A 153 1.67 -28.75 9.82
CA ALA A 153 2.97 -28.36 10.37
C ALA A 153 3.55 -27.07 9.75
N LEU A 154 3.28 -26.80 8.46
CA LEU A 154 3.70 -25.56 7.79
C LEU A 154 2.68 -24.42 8.01
N ARG A 155 1.39 -24.73 8.02
CA ARG A 155 0.31 -23.79 8.33
C ARG A 155 0.46 -23.21 9.74
N ASP A 156 0.72 -24.08 10.71
CA ASP A 156 0.82 -23.76 12.14
C ASP A 156 2.25 -23.41 12.56
N ARG A 157 3.19 -23.39 11.59
CA ARG A 157 4.59 -22.98 11.77
C ARG A 157 5.30 -23.76 12.87
N GLU A 158 5.15 -25.07 12.85
CA GLU A 158 5.86 -25.96 13.77
C GLU A 158 7.39 -25.81 13.56
N PRO A 159 8.18 -25.53 14.61
CA PRO A 159 9.58 -25.16 14.47
C PRO A 159 10.42 -26.14 13.64
N GLU A 160 10.28 -27.45 13.87
CA GLU A 160 11.02 -28.49 13.16
C GLU A 160 10.65 -28.56 11.67
N ALA A 161 9.37 -28.40 11.34
CA ALA A 161 8.90 -28.40 9.96
C ALA A 161 9.40 -27.15 9.21
N ILE A 162 9.37 -25.98 9.86
CA ILE A 162 9.91 -24.73 9.30
C ILE A 162 11.42 -24.83 9.07
N GLU A 163 12.18 -25.37 10.03
CA GLU A 163 13.64 -25.54 9.89
C GLU A 163 14.00 -26.52 8.78
N THR A 164 13.30 -27.66 8.72
CA THR A 164 13.46 -28.68 7.68
C THR A 164 13.18 -28.08 6.30
N PHE A 165 12.05 -27.39 6.14
CA PHE A 165 11.67 -26.75 4.89
C PHE A 165 12.68 -25.67 4.50
N THR A 166 13.10 -24.83 5.44
CA THR A 166 14.08 -23.77 5.20
C THR A 166 15.41 -24.32 4.69
N THR A 167 15.87 -25.44 5.26
CA THR A 167 17.10 -26.11 4.85
C THR A 167 16.98 -26.71 3.46
N GLN A 168 15.88 -27.40 3.17
CA GLN A 168 15.62 -28.03 1.86
C GLN A 168 15.48 -26.99 0.74
N HIS A 169 14.90 -25.83 1.03
CA HIS A 169 14.58 -24.78 0.07
C HIS A 169 15.47 -23.54 0.19
N TYR A 170 16.64 -23.65 0.82
CA TYR A 170 17.53 -22.54 1.16
C TYR A 170 17.78 -21.57 -0.01
N ASN A 171 18.13 -22.10 -1.19
CA ASN A 171 18.44 -21.28 -2.36
C ASN A 171 17.23 -20.48 -2.88
N ALA A 172 16.03 -21.08 -2.87
CA ALA A 172 14.82 -20.41 -3.31
C ALA A 172 14.38 -19.31 -2.33
N ILE A 173 14.47 -19.57 -1.03
CA ILE A 173 14.20 -18.58 0.01
C ILE A 173 15.20 -17.42 -0.08
N ALA A 174 16.49 -17.73 -0.25
CA ALA A 174 17.52 -16.70 -0.41
C ALA A 174 17.33 -15.86 -1.69
N GLN A 175 16.82 -16.47 -2.77
CA GLN A 175 16.45 -15.75 -3.99
C GLN A 175 15.33 -14.73 -3.74
N TYR A 176 14.28 -15.05 -2.97
CA TYR A 176 13.24 -14.07 -2.62
C TYR A 176 13.79 -12.91 -1.80
N ARG A 177 14.68 -13.18 -0.84
CA ARG A 177 15.39 -12.12 -0.10
C ARG A 177 16.20 -11.23 -1.03
N PHE A 178 16.90 -11.83 -1.99
CA PHE A 178 17.71 -11.12 -2.97
C PHE A 178 16.87 -10.23 -3.88
N GLN A 179 15.70 -10.70 -4.33
CA GLN A 179 14.78 -9.89 -5.13
C GLN A 179 14.34 -8.62 -4.40
N GLN A 180 13.96 -8.73 -3.12
CA GLN A 180 13.59 -7.56 -2.31
C GLN A 180 14.78 -6.61 -2.12
N PHE A 181 15.99 -7.13 -1.95
CA PHE A 181 17.22 -6.33 -1.92
C PHE A 181 17.47 -5.57 -3.22
N LEU A 182 17.32 -6.22 -4.38
CA LEU A 182 17.48 -5.55 -5.69
C LEU A 182 16.46 -4.43 -5.88
N PHE A 183 15.20 -4.67 -5.51
CA PHE A 183 14.18 -3.62 -5.52
C PHE A 183 14.57 -2.47 -4.61
N TRP A 184 14.95 -2.77 -3.36
CA TRP A 184 15.37 -1.78 -2.38
C TRP A 184 16.48 -0.87 -2.93
N GLN A 185 17.51 -1.44 -3.55
CA GLN A 185 18.60 -0.64 -4.13
C GLN A 185 18.12 0.29 -5.25
N GLN A 186 17.31 -0.22 -6.18
CA GLN A 186 16.79 0.59 -7.29
C GLN A 186 15.83 1.67 -6.78
N TRP A 187 14.99 1.35 -5.79
CA TRP A 187 14.05 2.28 -5.20
C TRP A 187 14.74 3.42 -4.45
N GLN A 188 15.75 3.11 -3.63
CA GLN A 188 16.49 4.16 -2.92
C GLN A 188 17.18 5.11 -3.91
N ALA A 189 17.76 4.59 -5.01
CA ALA A 189 18.33 5.44 -6.07
C ALA A 189 17.26 6.33 -6.74
N LEU A 190 16.07 5.78 -7.02
CA LEU A 190 14.96 6.56 -7.59
C LEU A 190 14.45 7.63 -6.62
N LYS A 191 14.28 7.29 -5.33
CA LYS A 191 13.85 8.21 -4.28
C LYS A 191 14.86 9.32 -4.06
N GLU A 192 16.15 8.99 -4.00
CA GLU A 192 17.24 9.98 -3.93
C GLU A 192 17.21 10.93 -5.14
N TYR A 193 16.99 10.40 -6.34
CA TYR A 193 16.85 11.21 -7.55
C TYR A 193 15.62 12.13 -7.49
N ALA A 194 14.45 11.59 -7.12
CA ALA A 194 13.21 12.36 -6.94
C ALA A 194 13.40 13.50 -5.95
N ASN A 195 13.96 13.20 -4.78
CA ASN A 195 14.22 14.19 -3.74
C ASN A 195 15.26 15.24 -4.17
N SER A 196 16.25 14.88 -4.99
CA SER A 196 17.19 15.86 -5.57
C SER A 196 16.53 16.85 -6.55
N LYS A 197 15.32 16.54 -7.02
CA LYS A 197 14.48 17.34 -7.91
C LYS A 197 13.30 17.99 -7.17
N ASP A 198 13.30 17.96 -5.84
CA ASP A 198 12.19 18.41 -4.98
C ASP A 198 10.86 17.66 -5.25
N ILE A 199 10.93 16.43 -5.75
CA ILE A 199 9.77 15.54 -5.94
C ILE A 199 9.70 14.56 -4.77
N LEU A 200 8.62 14.66 -3.98
CA LEU A 200 8.32 13.75 -2.89
C LEU A 200 7.52 12.55 -3.40
N LEU A 201 7.89 11.35 -2.95
CA LEU A 201 7.16 10.13 -3.25
C LEU A 201 6.04 9.91 -2.23
N PHE A 202 4.80 9.88 -2.72
CA PHE A 202 3.60 9.72 -1.91
C PHE A 202 3.03 8.32 -2.07
N GLY A 203 3.21 7.49 -1.05
CA GLY A 203 2.73 6.12 -1.02
C GLY A 203 1.31 5.98 -0.50
N ASP A 204 0.83 4.75 -0.51
CA ASP A 204 -0.49 4.38 -0.04
C ASP A 204 -0.43 3.06 0.73
N MET A 205 -1.19 2.99 1.82
CA MET A 205 -1.21 1.88 2.74
C MET A 205 -2.66 1.51 3.07
N PRO A 206 -3.15 0.35 2.60
CA PRO A 206 -4.45 -0.21 3.00
C PRO A 206 -4.49 -0.39 4.52
N ILE A 207 -5.60 -0.04 5.19
CA ILE A 207 -5.68 -0.31 6.64
C ILE A 207 -5.57 -1.81 6.91
N PHE A 208 -6.36 -2.63 6.22
CA PHE A 208 -6.37 -4.09 6.39
C PHE A 208 -5.37 -4.78 5.44
N VAL A 209 -5.01 -6.02 5.76
CA VAL A 209 -4.15 -6.88 4.94
C VAL A 209 -4.97 -8.03 4.36
N SER A 210 -4.46 -8.71 3.34
CA SER A 210 -5.12 -9.91 2.78
C SER A 210 -4.99 -11.10 3.72
N HIS A 211 -6.00 -11.99 3.74
CA HIS A 211 -5.94 -13.21 4.54
C HIS A 211 -4.81 -14.14 4.08
N ASP A 212 -4.72 -14.41 2.77
CA ASP A 212 -3.64 -15.21 2.18
C ASP A 212 -2.35 -14.38 2.03
N SER A 213 -1.77 -13.95 3.14
CA SER A 213 -0.55 -13.14 3.17
C SER A 213 0.48 -13.69 4.15
N ALA A 214 1.74 -13.33 3.95
CA ALA A 214 2.82 -13.60 4.89
C ALA A 214 2.52 -12.97 6.26
N ASP A 215 1.84 -11.81 6.28
CA ASP A 215 1.54 -11.06 7.49
C ASP A 215 0.63 -11.85 8.43
N VAL A 216 -0.47 -12.39 7.88
CA VAL A 216 -1.45 -13.14 8.67
C VAL A 216 -0.91 -14.52 9.03
N TRP A 217 -0.27 -15.20 8.09
CA TRP A 217 0.30 -16.53 8.34
C TRP A 217 1.36 -16.52 9.45
N ALA A 218 2.24 -15.51 9.45
CA ALA A 218 3.31 -15.40 10.46
C ALA A 218 2.84 -14.80 11.79
N ASN A 219 1.77 -13.99 11.78
CA ASN A 219 1.30 -13.25 12.96
C ASN A 219 -0.16 -13.59 13.32
N GLN A 220 -0.53 -14.87 13.28
CA GLN A 220 -1.93 -15.33 13.41
C GLN A 220 -2.66 -14.76 14.65
N SER A 221 -1.96 -14.56 15.77
CA SER A 221 -2.54 -14.01 17.02
C SER A 221 -2.91 -12.53 16.94
N LEU A 222 -2.44 -11.81 15.93
CA LEU A 222 -2.78 -10.40 15.69
C LEU A 222 -4.10 -10.21 14.95
N PHE A 223 -4.78 -11.30 14.59
CA PHE A 223 -5.98 -11.32 13.75
C PHE A 223 -7.08 -12.20 14.35
N LEU A 224 -8.34 -11.85 14.06
CA LEU A 224 -9.52 -12.58 14.54
C LEU A 224 -9.80 -13.84 13.71
N LEU A 225 -8.98 -14.88 13.91
CA LEU A 225 -9.09 -16.17 13.21
C LEU A 225 -9.82 -17.24 14.04
N ASN A 226 -10.51 -18.16 13.37
CA ASN A 226 -11.08 -19.36 13.98
C ASN A 226 -10.04 -20.50 14.10
N GLN A 227 -10.45 -21.65 14.64
CA GLN A 227 -9.56 -22.81 14.83
C GLN A 227 -8.98 -23.35 13.50
N ASP A 228 -9.77 -23.26 12.43
CA ASP A 228 -9.38 -23.65 11.07
C ASP A 228 -8.57 -22.57 10.34
N LYS A 229 -8.18 -21.51 11.05
CA LYS A 229 -7.33 -20.42 10.57
C LYS A 229 -7.98 -19.49 9.54
N TYR A 230 -9.29 -19.57 9.37
CA TYR A 230 -10.07 -18.62 8.57
C TYR A 230 -10.55 -17.44 9.42
N PRO A 231 -10.82 -16.26 8.83
CA PRO A 231 -11.37 -15.14 9.57
C PRO A 231 -12.73 -15.52 10.20
N SER A 232 -12.89 -15.25 11.49
CA SER A 232 -14.20 -15.37 12.16
C SER A 232 -15.14 -14.24 11.74
N HIS A 233 -14.55 -13.07 11.49
CA HIS A 233 -15.20 -11.87 11.00
C HIS A 233 -14.30 -11.22 9.95
N VAL A 234 -14.92 -10.47 9.05
CA VAL A 234 -14.25 -9.80 7.95
C VAL A 234 -14.57 -8.31 7.91
N ALA A 235 -13.68 -7.56 7.29
CA ALA A 235 -13.83 -6.13 7.06
C ALA A 235 -14.85 -5.82 5.96
N GLY A 236 -15.41 -4.62 6.06
CA GLY A 236 -16.29 -4.03 5.07
C GLY A 236 -16.74 -2.64 5.49
N VAL A 237 -17.82 -2.19 4.87
CA VAL A 237 -18.57 -0.97 5.26
C VAL A 237 -20.07 -1.26 5.24
N PRO A 238 -20.85 -0.62 6.11
CA PRO A 238 -22.30 -0.81 6.16
C PRO A 238 -22.97 -0.31 4.88
N PRO A 239 -24.24 -0.67 4.66
CA PRO A 239 -25.10 0.03 3.72
C PRO A 239 -25.10 1.54 3.93
N ASP A 240 -25.07 2.28 2.84
CA ASP A 240 -25.19 3.73 2.83
C ASP A 240 -26.02 4.21 1.62
N TYR A 241 -26.08 5.52 1.40
CA TYR A 241 -26.86 6.08 0.31
C TYR A 241 -26.26 5.81 -1.09
N PHE A 242 -25.05 5.23 -1.17
CA PHE A 242 -24.43 4.77 -2.41
C PHE A 242 -24.55 3.26 -2.62
N SER A 243 -24.64 2.46 -1.54
CA SER A 243 -24.77 1.00 -1.61
C SER A 243 -25.83 0.46 -0.65
N GLU A 244 -26.91 -0.11 -1.20
CA GLU A 244 -27.99 -0.74 -0.43
C GLU A 244 -27.52 -1.93 0.44
N THR A 245 -26.44 -2.61 0.05
CA THR A 245 -25.92 -3.80 0.74
C THR A 245 -24.60 -3.56 1.46
N GLY A 246 -24.08 -2.33 1.42
CA GLY A 246 -22.75 -1.98 1.87
C GLY A 246 -21.68 -2.62 1.00
N GLN A 247 -20.50 -2.90 1.57
CA GLN A 247 -19.44 -3.62 0.87
C GLN A 247 -18.77 -4.61 1.82
N ARG A 248 -18.67 -5.87 1.40
CA ARG A 248 -17.95 -6.92 2.14
C ARG A 248 -16.61 -7.14 1.46
N TRP A 249 -15.52 -6.71 2.08
CA TRP A 249 -14.18 -6.79 1.48
C TRP A 249 -13.49 -8.13 1.75
N GLY A 250 -13.83 -8.80 2.86
CA GLY A 250 -13.33 -10.14 3.15
C GLY A 250 -11.98 -10.18 3.88
N ASN A 251 -11.31 -9.04 4.08
CA ASN A 251 -10.06 -8.98 4.82
C ASN A 251 -10.25 -9.43 6.29
N PRO A 252 -9.26 -10.12 6.90
CA PRO A 252 -9.28 -10.39 8.33
C PRO A 252 -9.19 -9.10 9.13
N LEU A 253 -9.85 -9.10 10.29
CA LEU A 253 -9.82 -8.00 11.24
C LEU A 253 -8.73 -8.19 12.29
N TYR A 254 -8.19 -7.09 12.79
CA TYR A 254 -7.17 -7.08 13.83
C TYR A 254 -7.74 -7.49 15.19
N ASP A 255 -6.97 -8.27 15.94
CA ASP A 255 -7.17 -8.44 17.38
C ASP A 255 -6.52 -7.25 18.12
N TRP A 256 -7.19 -6.10 18.10
CA TRP A 256 -6.69 -4.86 18.70
C TRP A 256 -6.26 -4.98 20.17
N PRO A 257 -6.94 -5.76 21.04
CA PRO A 257 -6.43 -6.09 22.37
C PRO A 257 -5.01 -6.67 22.35
N VAL A 258 -4.72 -7.65 21.49
CA VAL A 258 -3.36 -8.24 21.37
C VAL A 258 -2.36 -7.21 20.84
N HIS A 259 -2.73 -6.43 19.83
CA HIS A 259 -1.88 -5.34 19.36
C HIS A 259 -1.52 -4.37 20.50
N LYS A 260 -2.50 -4.02 21.34
CA LYS A 260 -2.28 -3.10 22.47
C LYS A 260 -1.35 -3.68 23.53
N THR A 261 -1.46 -4.97 23.87
CA THR A 261 -0.55 -5.61 24.84
C THR A 261 0.88 -5.70 24.33
N GLN A 262 1.06 -5.75 23.00
CA GLN A 262 2.36 -5.70 22.32
C GLN A 262 2.80 -4.28 21.94
N ALA A 263 2.17 -3.26 22.52
CA ALA A 263 2.44 -1.84 22.24
C ALA A 263 2.41 -1.50 20.74
N PHE A 264 1.55 -2.17 19.96
CA PHE A 264 1.39 -1.97 18.52
C PHE A 264 2.66 -2.23 17.70
N GLN A 265 3.55 -3.12 18.15
CA GLN A 265 4.84 -3.39 17.50
C GLN A 265 4.73 -3.69 15.99
N TRP A 266 3.76 -4.52 15.58
CA TRP A 266 3.56 -4.84 14.15
C TRP A 266 3.21 -3.59 13.32
N TRP A 267 2.34 -2.73 13.84
CA TRP A 267 1.98 -1.47 13.18
C TRP A 267 3.14 -0.46 13.17
N GLN A 268 3.94 -0.39 14.24
CA GLN A 268 5.17 0.41 14.26
C GLN A 268 6.14 -0.05 13.16
N GLN A 269 6.38 -1.36 13.06
CA GLN A 269 7.24 -1.95 12.03
C GLN A 269 6.70 -1.68 10.62
N ARG A 270 5.40 -1.89 10.39
CA ARG A 270 4.75 -1.58 9.11
C ARG A 270 4.94 -0.12 8.74
N MET A 271 4.71 0.80 9.67
CA MET A 271 4.86 2.23 9.42
C MET A 271 6.32 2.60 9.09
N LEU A 272 7.29 2.11 9.88
CA LEU A 272 8.72 2.32 9.65
C LEU A 272 9.16 1.81 8.28
N ASN A 273 8.65 0.64 7.87
CA ASN A 273 8.89 0.10 6.54
C ASN A 273 8.36 1.06 5.46
N GLN A 274 7.09 1.49 5.56
CA GLN A 274 6.48 2.37 4.55
C GLN A 274 7.21 3.72 4.41
N ILE A 275 7.60 4.37 5.52
CA ILE A 275 8.32 5.67 5.46
C ILE A 275 9.75 5.51 4.91
N SER A 276 10.29 4.29 4.91
CA SER A 276 11.57 4.02 4.26
C SER A 276 11.46 4.05 2.73
N TYR A 277 10.28 3.72 2.19
CA TYR A 277 9.96 3.80 0.76
C TYR A 277 9.41 5.18 0.36
N PHE A 278 8.61 5.83 1.19
CA PHE A 278 7.88 7.05 0.81
C PHE A 278 8.21 8.24 1.71
N ASP A 279 8.00 9.46 1.21
CA ASP A 279 8.18 10.69 1.98
C ASP A 279 6.88 11.09 2.72
N LEU A 280 5.73 10.64 2.21
CA LEU A 280 4.42 10.73 2.83
C LEU A 280 3.54 9.54 2.43
N ILE A 281 2.56 9.19 3.25
CA ILE A 281 1.75 7.98 3.07
C ILE A 281 0.27 8.29 3.27
N ARG A 282 -0.57 7.83 2.35
CA ARG A 282 -2.03 7.80 2.52
C ARG A 282 -2.37 6.56 3.32
N ILE A 283 -3.20 6.70 4.35
CA ILE A 283 -3.80 5.54 4.99
C ILE A 283 -5.23 5.44 4.51
N ASP A 284 -5.47 4.40 3.71
CA ASP A 284 -6.78 4.03 3.22
C ASP A 284 -7.72 3.63 4.36
N HIS A 285 -8.99 4.01 4.25
CA HIS A 285 -10.03 3.75 5.22
C HIS A 285 -9.61 4.14 6.65
N PHE A 286 -9.06 5.36 6.81
CA PHE A 286 -8.53 5.87 8.09
C PHE A 286 -9.56 5.80 9.21
N ARG A 287 -10.85 5.93 8.89
CA ARG A 287 -11.93 5.84 9.88
C ARG A 287 -11.90 4.54 10.69
N GLY A 288 -11.34 3.46 10.12
CA GLY A 288 -11.13 2.15 10.74
C GLY A 288 -10.31 2.17 12.03
N PHE A 289 -9.53 3.23 12.29
CA PHE A 289 -8.79 3.40 13.55
C PHE A 289 -9.62 4.02 14.67
N GLU A 290 -10.75 4.64 14.37
CA GLU A 290 -11.70 5.08 15.41
C GLU A 290 -12.72 3.97 15.69
N ALA A 291 -13.35 3.46 14.63
CA ALA A 291 -14.21 2.29 14.68
C ALA A 291 -14.14 1.55 13.35
N TYR A 292 -14.43 0.25 13.28
CA TYR A 292 -14.47 -0.51 12.04
C TYR A 292 -15.75 -1.32 11.94
N TRP A 293 -16.23 -1.55 10.72
CA TRP A 293 -17.40 -2.37 10.48
C TRP A 293 -17.00 -3.83 10.43
N GLN A 294 -17.47 -4.60 11.40
CA GLN A 294 -17.18 -6.01 11.58
C GLN A 294 -18.35 -6.85 11.07
N ILE A 295 -18.11 -7.67 10.04
CA ILE A 295 -19.13 -8.54 9.44
C ILE A 295 -18.81 -10.00 9.84
N PRO A 296 -19.76 -10.78 10.37
CA PRO A 296 -19.56 -12.22 10.58
C PRO A 296 -19.16 -12.89 9.27
N ALA A 297 -18.12 -13.73 9.28
CA ALA A 297 -17.57 -14.28 8.03
C ALA A 297 -18.57 -15.16 7.26
N SER A 298 -19.56 -15.72 7.97
CA SER A 298 -20.67 -16.51 7.41
C SER A 298 -21.69 -15.68 6.61
N CYS A 299 -21.70 -14.35 6.72
CA CYS A 299 -22.62 -13.50 5.99
C CYS A 299 -22.11 -13.24 4.57
N ASP A 300 -23.00 -13.30 3.59
CA ASP A 300 -22.70 -13.04 2.18
C ASP A 300 -22.55 -11.53 1.88
N THR A 301 -23.19 -10.67 2.68
CA THR A 301 -23.23 -9.21 2.49
C THR A 301 -22.74 -8.48 3.74
N ALA A 302 -22.64 -7.14 3.67
CA ALA A 302 -22.21 -6.31 4.80
C ALA A 302 -23.35 -5.82 5.71
N ILE A 303 -24.60 -6.18 5.41
CA ILE A 303 -25.79 -5.68 6.12
C ILE A 303 -25.77 -6.06 7.61
N GLU A 304 -25.39 -7.31 7.92
CA GLU A 304 -25.41 -7.87 9.27
C GLU A 304 -24.14 -7.59 10.08
N GLY A 305 -23.39 -6.56 9.68
CA GLY A 305 -22.22 -6.13 10.45
C GLY A 305 -22.57 -5.25 11.65
N GLN A 306 -21.53 -4.90 12.41
CA GLN A 306 -21.63 -3.99 13.55
C GLN A 306 -20.37 -3.12 13.67
N TRP A 307 -20.54 -1.89 14.16
CA TRP A 307 -19.40 -1.05 14.50
C TRP A 307 -18.68 -1.59 15.73
N GLN A 308 -17.36 -1.64 15.68
CA GLN A 308 -16.48 -1.98 16.78
C GLN A 308 -15.44 -0.88 16.97
N ASP A 309 -15.15 -0.53 18.22
CA ASP A 309 -14.14 0.50 18.52
C ASP A 309 -12.73 0.01 18.20
N ALA A 310 -11.89 0.89 17.65
CA ALA A 310 -10.47 0.66 17.47
C ALA A 310 -9.64 1.58 18.38
N PRO A 311 -8.47 1.14 18.86
CA PRO A 311 -7.60 1.91 19.73
C PRO A 311 -6.73 2.92 18.97
N GLY A 312 -7.28 3.62 17.97
CA GLY A 312 -6.52 4.50 17.07
C GLY A 312 -5.74 5.59 17.80
N ASP A 313 -6.31 6.16 18.87
CA ASP A 313 -5.59 7.15 19.67
C ASP A 313 -4.32 6.57 20.31
N ALA A 314 -4.41 5.36 20.88
CA ALA A 314 -3.25 4.72 21.49
C ALA A 314 -2.20 4.33 20.44
N LEU A 315 -2.64 3.85 19.27
CA LEU A 315 -1.76 3.50 18.16
C LEU A 315 -1.00 4.74 17.65
N PHE A 316 -1.71 5.80 17.28
CA PHE A 316 -1.07 7.00 16.72
C PHE A 316 -0.24 7.76 17.75
N HIS A 317 -0.59 7.68 19.03
CA HIS A 317 0.27 8.18 20.10
C HIS A 317 1.61 7.44 20.08
N CYS A 318 1.60 6.11 20.08
CA CYS A 318 2.81 5.29 20.02
C CYS A 318 3.67 5.60 18.78
N LEU A 319 3.03 5.71 17.59
CA LEU A 319 3.72 6.08 16.36
C LEU A 319 4.34 7.48 16.45
N SER A 320 3.64 8.45 17.04
CA SER A 320 4.15 9.81 17.19
C SER A 320 5.31 9.93 18.17
N GLU A 321 5.36 9.09 19.21
CA GLU A 321 6.48 9.05 20.15
C GLU A 321 7.75 8.54 19.47
N GLN A 322 7.60 7.61 18.53
CA GLN A 322 8.70 7.03 17.79
C GLN A 322 9.16 7.90 16.60
N LEU A 323 8.23 8.48 15.85
CA LEU A 323 8.49 9.15 14.58
C LEU A 323 8.46 10.69 14.68
N GLY A 324 7.91 11.23 15.77
CA GLY A 324 7.62 12.64 15.90
C GLY A 324 6.43 13.06 15.04
N ALA A 325 6.67 13.94 14.06
CA ALA A 325 5.62 14.39 13.15
C ALA A 325 5.29 13.29 12.13
N LEU A 326 4.02 12.96 12.00
CA LEU A 326 3.56 11.88 11.13
C LEU A 326 3.29 12.41 9.71
N PRO A 327 4.02 11.96 8.67
CA PRO A 327 3.78 12.38 7.28
C PRO A 327 2.61 11.57 6.67
N LEU A 328 1.47 11.60 7.36
CA LEU A 328 0.32 10.74 7.06
C LEU A 328 -0.86 11.56 6.57
N VAL A 329 -1.50 11.06 5.53
CA VAL A 329 -2.74 11.59 4.96
C VAL A 329 -3.86 10.62 5.29
N ALA A 330 -4.95 11.11 5.87
CA ALA A 330 -6.11 10.29 6.17
C ALA A 330 -7.03 10.27 4.95
N GLU A 331 -7.30 9.08 4.41
CA GLU A 331 -8.47 8.87 3.55
C GLU A 331 -9.71 8.90 4.45
N ASP A 332 -10.42 10.03 4.43
CA ASP A 332 -11.60 10.32 5.24
C ASP A 332 -12.85 10.60 4.38
N LEU A 333 -13.06 9.80 3.33
CA LEU A 333 -14.23 9.88 2.46
C LEU A 333 -15.43 9.12 3.05
N GLY A 334 -16.61 9.37 2.47
CA GLY A 334 -17.87 8.77 2.93
C GLY A 334 -18.47 9.46 4.16
N ILE A 335 -19.34 8.75 4.89
CA ILE A 335 -19.96 9.27 6.11
C ILE A 335 -18.97 9.14 7.27
N ILE A 336 -18.43 10.29 7.71
CA ILE A 336 -17.43 10.37 8.77
C ILE A 336 -18.03 10.96 10.05
N THR A 337 -17.71 10.34 11.19
CA THR A 337 -18.17 10.79 12.51
C THR A 337 -17.29 11.94 13.04
N PRO A 338 -17.80 12.77 13.98
CA PRO A 338 -16.99 13.77 14.66
C PRO A 338 -15.75 13.18 15.36
N ALA A 339 -15.84 11.94 15.85
CA ALA A 339 -14.74 11.25 16.52
C ALA A 339 -13.59 10.92 15.57
N VAL A 340 -13.88 10.44 14.35
CA VAL A 340 -12.86 10.23 13.31
C VAL A 340 -12.18 11.56 12.95
N THR A 341 -12.97 12.63 12.79
CA THR A 341 -12.43 13.97 12.51
C THR A 341 -11.53 14.47 13.66
N ALA A 342 -11.93 14.24 14.90
CA ALA A 342 -11.14 14.60 16.08
C ALA A 342 -9.82 13.82 16.14
N LEU A 343 -9.83 12.52 15.84
CA LEU A 343 -8.64 11.68 15.76
C LEU A 343 -7.68 12.21 14.69
N ARG A 344 -8.16 12.42 13.46
CA ARG A 344 -7.37 12.99 12.35
C ARG A 344 -6.72 14.33 12.73
N LYS A 345 -7.51 15.25 13.30
CA LYS A 345 -7.03 16.59 13.70
C LYS A 345 -6.04 16.53 14.88
N LYS A 346 -6.22 15.62 15.85
CA LYS A 346 -5.29 15.44 16.99
C LYS A 346 -3.86 15.12 16.50
N TYR A 347 -3.74 14.26 15.50
CA TYR A 347 -2.47 13.82 14.92
C TYR A 347 -2.00 14.63 13.71
N GLN A 348 -2.68 15.75 13.40
CA GLN A 348 -2.29 16.67 12.32
C GLN A 348 -2.17 15.99 10.94
N MET A 349 -3.13 15.15 10.59
CA MET A 349 -3.21 14.53 9.27
C MET A 349 -4.16 15.34 8.37
N PRO A 350 -3.78 15.73 7.15
CA PRO A 350 -4.73 16.27 6.19
C PRO A 350 -5.76 15.21 5.78
N GLY A 351 -6.99 15.65 5.54
CA GLY A 351 -8.06 14.82 4.95
C GLY A 351 -8.08 14.95 3.43
N MET A 352 -9.00 14.24 2.78
CA MET A 352 -9.15 14.21 1.32
C MET A 352 -10.40 14.96 0.86
N LYS A 353 -10.32 15.55 -0.34
CA LYS A 353 -11.45 16.19 -1.02
C LYS A 353 -11.48 15.75 -2.48
N ILE A 354 -12.59 15.21 -2.94
CA ILE A 354 -12.75 14.70 -4.31
C ILE A 354 -13.73 15.60 -5.08
N LEU A 355 -13.23 16.33 -6.06
CA LEU A 355 -14.05 17.30 -6.80
C LEU A 355 -15.20 16.65 -7.58
N GLN A 356 -15.02 15.42 -8.09
CA GLN A 356 -16.09 14.67 -8.75
C GLN A 356 -17.31 14.40 -7.84
N PHE A 357 -17.16 14.48 -6.50
CA PHE A 357 -18.27 14.33 -5.55
C PHE A 357 -18.95 15.66 -5.17
N ALA A 358 -18.45 16.78 -5.67
CA ALA A 358 -18.87 18.11 -5.21
C ALA A 358 -20.19 18.63 -5.81
N PHE A 359 -20.63 18.07 -6.95
CA PHE A 359 -21.69 18.67 -7.77
C PHE A 359 -23.01 17.89 -7.78
N GLY A 360 -23.10 16.78 -7.04
CA GLY A 360 -24.28 15.91 -6.96
C GLY A 360 -25.31 16.28 -5.89
N SER A 361 -25.07 17.34 -5.12
CA SER A 361 -25.96 17.80 -4.04
C SER A 361 -26.06 19.34 -4.01
N ASP A 362 -26.42 19.91 -2.87
CA ASP A 362 -26.54 21.37 -2.69
C ASP A 362 -25.21 22.08 -2.35
N ALA A 363 -25.32 23.37 -2.04
CA ALA A 363 -24.19 24.24 -1.72
C ALA A 363 -23.48 23.91 -0.40
N ASP A 364 -24.03 23.04 0.45
CA ASP A 364 -23.39 22.60 1.69
C ASP A 364 -22.48 21.38 1.47
N ASN A 365 -22.33 20.90 0.22
CA ASN A 365 -21.46 19.78 -0.10
C ASN A 365 -20.00 20.05 0.32
N PRO A 366 -19.42 19.23 1.22
CA PRO A 366 -18.09 19.47 1.79
C PRO A 366 -16.93 19.29 0.79
N TYR A 367 -17.21 18.83 -0.43
CA TYR A 367 -16.26 18.71 -1.52
C TYR A 367 -16.21 19.94 -2.43
N LEU A 368 -17.11 20.91 -2.28
CA LEU A 368 -17.04 22.18 -3.01
C LEU A 368 -15.83 23.02 -2.55
N PRO A 369 -15.07 23.65 -3.47
CA PRO A 369 -13.84 24.38 -3.13
C PRO A 369 -13.94 25.43 -2.02
N HIS A 370 -15.07 26.11 -1.86
CA HIS A 370 -15.24 27.13 -0.82
C HIS A 370 -15.36 26.55 0.60
N HIS A 371 -15.60 25.24 0.74
CA HIS A 371 -15.62 24.50 2.01
C HIS A 371 -14.29 23.82 2.34
N HIS A 372 -13.29 23.91 1.46
CA HIS A 372 -12.00 23.23 1.68
C HIS A 372 -11.22 23.88 2.82
N GLU A 373 -10.73 23.04 3.75
CA GLU A 373 -9.79 23.45 4.78
C GLU A 373 -8.36 23.48 4.20
N ARG A 374 -7.49 24.37 4.71
CA ARG A 374 -6.07 24.41 4.28
C ARG A 374 -5.34 23.08 4.45
N HIS A 375 -5.73 22.28 5.44
CA HIS A 375 -5.13 21.00 5.77
C HIS A 375 -5.89 19.86 5.10
N SER A 376 -5.91 19.89 3.76
CA SER A 376 -6.57 18.89 2.92
C SER A 376 -5.77 18.64 1.65
N ILE A 377 -5.96 17.45 1.08
CA ILE A 377 -5.48 17.09 -0.27
C ILE A 377 -6.70 17.01 -1.18
N VAL A 378 -6.68 17.83 -2.23
CA VAL A 378 -7.77 17.94 -3.20
C VAL A 378 -7.39 17.17 -4.46
N TYR A 379 -8.27 16.26 -4.87
CA TYR A 379 -8.16 15.47 -6.09
C TYR A 379 -9.28 15.86 -7.05
N THR A 380 -9.00 15.77 -8.35
CA THR A 380 -10.08 15.73 -9.35
C THR A 380 -10.92 14.46 -9.15
N GLY A 381 -10.26 13.31 -9.18
CA GLY A 381 -10.75 11.98 -8.81
C GLY A 381 -9.59 11.13 -8.28
N THR A 382 -9.89 10.03 -7.59
CA THR A 382 -8.91 8.99 -7.20
C THR A 382 -8.82 7.90 -8.28
N HIS A 383 -8.10 6.82 -7.98
CA HIS A 383 -8.05 5.61 -8.80
C HIS A 383 -9.38 4.81 -8.80
N ASP A 384 -10.27 5.04 -7.84
CA ASP A 384 -11.62 4.44 -7.79
C ASP A 384 -12.63 5.21 -8.66
N ASN A 385 -12.24 6.38 -9.14
CA ASN A 385 -13.11 7.22 -9.94
C ASN A 385 -12.82 7.08 -11.44
N ASN A 386 -13.83 7.40 -12.25
CA ASN A 386 -13.63 7.55 -13.68
C ASN A 386 -12.72 8.76 -13.95
N THR A 387 -12.13 8.81 -15.15
CA THR A 387 -11.44 10.02 -15.63
C THR A 387 -12.39 11.23 -15.58
N GLY A 388 -11.85 12.45 -15.48
CA GLY A 388 -12.69 13.65 -15.43
C GLY A 388 -13.64 13.79 -16.62
N LEU A 389 -13.19 13.41 -17.83
CA LEU A 389 -14.04 13.38 -19.02
C LEU A 389 -15.12 12.29 -18.93
N GLY A 390 -14.74 11.09 -18.51
CA GLY A 390 -15.69 9.97 -18.35
C GLY A 390 -16.77 10.29 -17.31
N TRP A 391 -16.37 10.88 -16.16
CA TRP A 391 -17.30 11.40 -15.15
C TRP A 391 -18.26 12.40 -15.77
N TYR A 392 -17.75 13.43 -16.46
CA TYR A 392 -18.59 14.48 -17.04
C TYR A 392 -19.60 13.92 -18.05
N GLN A 393 -19.18 12.98 -18.89
CA GLN A 393 -20.08 12.34 -19.88
C GLN A 393 -21.19 11.52 -19.21
N SER A 394 -20.90 10.85 -18.09
CA SER A 394 -21.89 10.07 -17.33
C SER A 394 -22.73 10.87 -16.34
N ALA A 395 -22.31 12.09 -15.99
CA ALA A 395 -22.98 12.93 -15.01
C ALA A 395 -24.38 13.35 -15.49
N SER A 396 -25.29 13.53 -14.53
CA SER A 396 -26.63 14.04 -14.80
C SER A 396 -26.59 15.48 -15.33
N GLU A 397 -27.62 15.89 -16.06
CA GLU A 397 -27.74 17.27 -16.54
C GLU A 397 -27.76 18.30 -15.40
N GLN A 398 -28.30 17.91 -14.23
CA GLN A 398 -28.27 18.73 -13.02
C GLN A 398 -26.84 18.94 -12.51
N GLU A 399 -26.04 17.88 -12.41
CA GLU A 399 -24.63 17.96 -12.00
C GLU A 399 -23.80 18.81 -12.97
N LYS A 400 -23.96 18.60 -14.28
CA LYS A 400 -23.28 19.39 -15.32
C LYS A 400 -23.64 20.87 -15.24
N HIS A 401 -24.93 21.17 -15.08
CA HIS A 401 -25.39 22.54 -14.94
C HIS A 401 -24.81 23.20 -13.68
N TYR A 402 -24.81 22.48 -12.55
CA TYR A 402 -24.25 23.01 -11.31
C TYR A 402 -22.74 23.23 -11.41
N PHE A 403 -22.00 22.28 -12.00
CA PHE A 403 -20.57 22.43 -12.29
C PHE A 403 -20.28 23.68 -13.15
N SER A 404 -21.05 23.89 -14.22
CA SER A 404 -20.91 25.06 -15.12
C SER A 404 -21.19 26.37 -14.38
N GLN A 405 -22.26 26.44 -13.59
CA GLN A 405 -22.55 27.62 -12.78
C GLN A 405 -21.45 27.91 -11.74
N TYR A 406 -20.92 26.87 -11.10
CA TYR A 406 -19.90 27.02 -10.06
C TYR A 406 -18.53 27.41 -10.62
N SER A 407 -18.13 26.82 -11.75
CA SER A 407 -16.85 27.10 -12.41
C SER A 407 -16.86 28.43 -13.17
N GLY A 408 -18.04 28.96 -13.50
CA GLY A 408 -18.18 30.14 -14.35
C GLY A 408 -17.97 29.85 -15.85
N GLU A 409 -17.86 28.58 -16.23
CA GLU A 409 -17.71 28.15 -17.62
C GLU A 409 -19.07 28.03 -18.32
N ASN A 410 -19.13 28.37 -19.61
CA ASN A 410 -20.34 28.20 -20.40
C ASN A 410 -20.40 26.76 -20.94
N MET A 411 -21.50 26.03 -20.71
CA MET A 411 -21.67 24.62 -21.12
C MET A 411 -21.40 24.37 -22.62
N ALA A 412 -21.56 25.39 -23.49
CA ALA A 412 -21.28 25.29 -24.92
C ALA A 412 -19.80 25.06 -25.28
N THR A 413 -18.87 25.23 -24.34
CA THR A 413 -17.42 25.08 -24.55
C THR A 413 -16.85 23.76 -24.01
N MET A 414 -17.67 22.97 -23.32
CA MET A 414 -17.27 21.68 -22.77
C MET A 414 -17.50 20.56 -23.81
N PRO A 415 -16.58 19.59 -23.93
CA PRO A 415 -16.57 18.57 -24.97
C PRO A 415 -17.71 17.53 -24.88
#